data_AF-A0A537T5K4-F1
#
_entry.id   AF-A0A537T5K4-F1
#
_cell.length_a   1.000
_cell.length_b   1.000
_cell.length_c   1.000
_cell.angle_alpha   90.00
_cell.angle_beta   90.00
_cell.angle_gamma   90.00
#
_symmetry.space_group_name_H-M   'P 1'
#
loop_
_entity.id
_entity.type
_entity.pdbx_description
1 polymer ?
#
loop_
_entity_poly.entity_id
_entity_poly.type
_entity_poly.pdbx_seq_one_letter_code
_entity_poly.pdbx_strand_id
1 'polypeptide(L)'
;MVCLTAMQGLGKPGVNMGNLQWGCPLDFQFYFPGYADGGMSGDLENTAMPVELYQRMPQLPSMSTTFQRIPRLRTPEAIADGKAEGYPWVGKSIEHQFAKFSYPAPGHAPVRMMYKYGGSILSTMNNTNRWVRMYQSPNLEFV
;
A
#
# COMPACT_ATOMS: atom_id res chain seq x y z
N MET A 1 19.49 -8.63 -11.17
CA MET A 1 19.54 -9.93 -10.47
C MET A 1 18.60 -10.97 -11.08
N VAL A 2 17.30 -10.68 -11.29
CA VAL A 2 16.32 -11.65 -11.83
C VAL A 2 16.77 -12.30 -13.15
N CYS A 3 17.19 -11.50 -14.14
CA CYS A 3 17.66 -12.05 -15.42
C CYS A 3 18.91 -12.95 -15.26
N LEU A 4 19.83 -12.61 -14.36
CA LEU A 4 21.05 -13.39 -14.13
C LEU A 4 20.74 -14.76 -13.54
N THR A 5 19.87 -14.81 -12.51
CA THR A 5 19.49 -16.09 -11.91
C THR A 5 18.61 -16.92 -12.84
N ALA A 6 17.75 -16.27 -13.65
CA ALA A 6 16.99 -16.95 -14.69
C ALA A 6 17.90 -17.66 -15.70
N MET A 7 18.95 -16.99 -16.19
CA MET A 7 19.94 -17.58 -17.12
C MET A 7 20.69 -18.78 -16.52
N GLN A 8 20.86 -18.82 -15.19
CA GLN A 8 21.49 -19.94 -14.50
C GLN A 8 20.53 -21.12 -14.26
N GLY A 9 19.24 -20.99 -14.58
CA GLY A 9 18.22 -22.01 -14.36
C GLY A 9 17.61 -21.95 -12.97
N LEU A 10 17.02 -20.80 -12.62
CA LEU A 10 16.31 -20.56 -11.36
C LEU A 10 15.37 -21.73 -10.99
N GLY A 11 15.55 -22.29 -9.79
CA GLY A 11 14.71 -23.35 -9.24
C GLY A 11 15.33 -24.75 -9.25
N LYS A 12 16.39 -25.00 -10.03
CA LYS A 12 17.13 -26.27 -9.96
C LYS A 12 17.93 -26.38 -8.65
N PRO A 13 18.26 -27.60 -8.18
CA PRO A 13 19.12 -27.78 -7.01
C PRO A 13 20.42 -26.97 -7.14
N GLY A 14 20.70 -26.13 -6.13
CA GLY A 14 21.88 -25.26 -6.09
C GLY A 14 21.75 -23.91 -6.82
N VAL A 15 20.63 -23.58 -7.47
CA VAL A 15 20.41 -22.26 -8.10
C VAL A 15 19.06 -21.68 -7.71
N ASN A 16 19.08 -20.68 -6.84
CA ASN A 16 17.86 -20.00 -6.40
C ASN A 16 18.08 -18.52 -6.05
N MET A 17 16.99 -17.79 -5.83
CA MET A 17 16.97 -16.47 -5.21
C MET A 17 16.54 -16.59 -3.76
N GLY A 18 17.48 -16.48 -2.83
CA GLY A 18 17.17 -16.52 -1.41
C GLY A 18 18.26 -15.88 -0.56
N ASN A 19 17.85 -15.26 0.54
CA ASN A 19 18.76 -14.62 1.50
C ASN A 19 18.82 -15.41 2.83
N LEU A 20 18.56 -16.72 2.80
CA LEU A 20 18.53 -17.66 3.94
C LEU A 20 17.56 -17.28 5.09
N GLN A 21 16.68 -16.30 4.87
CA GLN A 21 15.65 -15.87 5.84
C GLN A 21 14.33 -16.66 5.72
N TRP A 22 14.12 -17.30 4.57
CA TRP A 22 12.89 -18.05 4.23
C TRP A 22 13.24 -19.47 3.80
N GLY A 23 12.26 -20.39 3.84
CA GLY A 23 12.44 -21.79 3.41
C GLY A 23 12.62 -22.81 4.55
N CYS A 24 12.34 -22.41 5.80
CA CYS A 24 12.22 -23.36 6.90
C CYS A 24 11.10 -24.38 6.59
N PRO A 25 11.33 -25.69 6.80
CA PRO A 25 10.33 -26.73 6.55
C PRO A 25 9.23 -26.73 7.63
N LEU A 26 8.39 -25.69 7.62
CA LEU A 26 7.21 -25.58 8.46
C LEU A 26 6.03 -26.38 7.86
N ASP A 27 5.03 -26.68 8.68
CA ASP A 27 3.76 -27.25 8.19
C ASP A 27 2.92 -26.16 7.50
N PHE A 28 2.89 -26.19 6.17
CA PHE A 28 2.08 -25.28 5.35
C PHE A 28 0.61 -25.72 5.21
N GLN A 29 0.20 -26.86 5.76
CA GLN A 29 -1.19 -27.30 5.77
C GLN A 29 -1.96 -26.68 6.96
N PHE A 30 -1.26 -26.33 8.02
CA PHE A 30 -1.84 -25.59 9.15
C PHE A 30 -2.13 -24.14 8.76
N TYR A 31 -3.36 -23.69 8.99
CA TYR A 31 -3.79 -22.32 8.71
C TYR A 31 -3.90 -21.50 9.99
N PHE A 32 -3.19 -20.38 10.03
CA PHE A 32 -3.36 -19.33 11.02
C PHE A 32 -3.20 -17.96 10.36
N PRO A 33 -4.15 -17.03 10.52
CA PRO A 33 -4.15 -15.78 9.76
C PRO A 33 -3.00 -14.86 10.17
N GLY A 34 -2.41 -14.22 9.18
CA GLY A 34 -1.44 -13.14 9.39
C GLY A 34 -2.13 -11.79 9.58
N TYR A 35 -1.39 -10.78 10.05
CA TYR A 35 -1.96 -9.42 10.21
C TYR A 35 -2.47 -8.83 8.88
N ALA A 36 -1.88 -9.25 7.75
CA ALA A 36 -2.25 -8.79 6.42
C ALA A 36 -3.58 -9.38 5.91
N ASP A 37 -4.12 -10.41 6.57
CA ASP A 37 -5.43 -10.98 6.26
C ASP A 37 -6.59 -10.08 6.73
N GLY A 38 -6.29 -8.94 7.36
CA GLY A 38 -7.25 -7.86 7.64
C GLY A 38 -7.95 -7.95 9.00
N GLY A 39 -7.95 -9.13 9.65
CA GLY A 39 -8.51 -9.29 10.99
C GLY A 39 -9.99 -8.90 11.04
N MET A 40 -10.34 -7.94 11.89
CA MET A 40 -11.74 -7.49 12.09
C MET A 40 -12.15 -6.31 11.19
N SER A 41 -11.35 -5.95 10.18
CA SER A 41 -11.62 -4.76 9.37
C SER A 41 -12.82 -4.91 8.45
N GLY A 42 -13.09 -6.11 7.94
CA GLY A 42 -14.03 -6.35 6.84
C GLY A 42 -13.60 -5.77 5.48
N ASP A 43 -12.35 -5.32 5.32
CA ASP A 43 -11.88 -4.69 4.07
C ASP A 43 -11.38 -5.74 3.07
N LEU A 44 -12.15 -5.93 1.99
CA LEU A 44 -11.87 -6.91 0.92
C LEU A 44 -10.97 -6.36 -0.20
N GLU A 45 -10.65 -5.06 -0.19
CA GLU A 45 -9.88 -4.43 -1.25
C GLU A 45 -8.42 -4.19 -0.86
N ASN A 46 -8.18 -3.77 0.38
CA ASN A 46 -6.85 -3.36 0.86
C ASN A 46 -6.17 -4.38 1.79
N THR A 47 -6.76 -5.57 1.96
CA THR A 47 -6.21 -6.68 2.75
C THR A 47 -6.26 -8.01 1.99
N ALA A 48 -5.60 -9.04 2.51
CA ALA A 48 -5.64 -10.40 1.95
C ALA A 48 -6.87 -11.21 2.41
N MET A 49 -7.81 -10.59 3.13
CA MET A 49 -9.02 -11.24 3.66
C MET A 49 -9.80 -12.11 2.64
N PRO A 50 -9.98 -11.69 1.37
CA PRO A 50 -10.74 -12.49 0.40
C PRO A 50 -10.09 -13.81 0.01
N VAL A 51 -8.79 -13.98 0.29
CA VAL A 51 -8.04 -15.19 -0.10
C VAL A 51 -8.50 -16.40 0.72
N GLU A 52 -8.61 -16.25 2.04
CA GLU A 52 -9.08 -17.33 2.92
C GLU A 52 -9.88 -16.85 4.14
N LEU A 53 -9.48 -15.75 4.79
CA LEU A 53 -10.02 -15.38 6.10
C LEU A 53 -11.53 -15.08 6.05
N TYR A 54 -12.03 -14.46 4.97
CA TYR A 54 -13.44 -14.09 4.85
C TYR A 54 -14.40 -15.29 5.01
N GLN A 55 -14.04 -16.46 4.49
CA GLN A 55 -14.87 -17.67 4.57
C GLN A 55 -14.81 -18.32 5.95
N ARG A 56 -13.69 -18.13 6.67
CA ARG A 56 -13.44 -18.71 8.00
C ARG A 56 -13.97 -17.84 9.13
N MET A 57 -14.01 -16.52 8.92
CA MET A 57 -14.53 -15.53 9.84
C MET A 57 -15.45 -14.56 9.08
N PRO A 58 -16.71 -14.94 8.81
CA PRO A 58 -17.66 -14.08 8.13
C PRO A 58 -17.91 -12.81 8.94
N GLN A 59 -17.74 -11.66 8.30
CA GLN A 59 -17.97 -10.34 8.88
C GLN A 59 -18.54 -9.41 7.82
N LEU A 60 -19.22 -8.34 8.27
CA LEU A 60 -19.75 -7.35 7.36
C LEU A 60 -18.61 -6.64 6.63
N PRO A 61 -18.69 -6.48 5.30
CA PRO A 61 -17.66 -5.76 4.57
C PRO A 61 -17.66 -4.29 4.98
N SER A 62 -16.47 -3.74 5.21
CA SER A 62 -16.26 -2.31 5.33
C SER A 62 -15.72 -1.76 4.02
N MET A 63 -16.27 -0.66 3.55
CA MET A 63 -15.89 -0.04 2.29
C MET A 63 -15.80 1.47 2.44
N SER A 64 -14.84 2.07 1.75
CA SER A 64 -14.74 3.52 1.64
C SER A 64 -15.84 4.04 0.72
N THR A 65 -16.45 5.17 1.08
CA THR A 65 -17.39 5.89 0.20
C THR A 65 -16.69 6.72 -0.87
N THR A 66 -15.37 6.87 -0.78
CA THR A 66 -14.55 7.65 -1.69
C THR A 66 -13.49 6.77 -2.36
N PHE A 67 -13.30 6.96 -3.66
CA PHE A 67 -12.19 6.36 -4.42
C PHE A 67 -10.97 7.29 -4.53
N GLN A 68 -11.07 8.52 -4.00
CA GLN A 68 -9.97 9.47 -3.96
C GLN A 68 -8.84 8.94 -3.09
N ARG A 69 -7.62 9.00 -3.63
CA ARG A 69 -6.40 8.58 -2.96
C ARG A 69 -5.25 9.50 -3.33
N ILE A 70 -4.29 9.63 -2.44
CA ILE A 70 -3.05 10.39 -2.66
C ILE A 70 -1.89 9.40 -2.57
N PRO A 71 -0.94 9.39 -3.51
CA PRO A 71 0.26 8.56 -3.36
C PRO A 71 1.02 9.03 -2.12
N ARG A 72 1.38 8.14 -1.20
CA ARG A 72 2.08 8.50 0.04
C ARG A 72 3.33 9.35 -0.21
N LEU A 73 4.09 9.07 -1.27
CA LEU A 73 5.26 9.86 -1.63
C LEU A 73 4.91 11.28 -2.14
N ARG A 74 3.69 11.52 -2.58
CA ARG A 74 3.21 12.80 -3.15
C ARG A 74 2.26 13.57 -2.24
N THR A 75 2.08 13.14 -0.99
CA THR A 75 1.22 13.83 -0.01
C THR A 75 1.59 15.31 0.18
N PRO A 76 2.89 15.67 0.26
CA PRO A 76 3.29 17.07 0.37
C PRO A 76 2.81 17.95 -0.79
N GLU A 77 2.98 17.49 -2.04
CA GLU A 77 2.55 18.23 -3.23
C GLU A 77 1.02 18.25 -3.35
N ALA A 78 0.35 17.16 -2.98
CA ALA A 78 -1.10 17.09 -2.95
C ALA A 78 -1.72 18.15 -2.03
N ILE A 79 -1.11 18.40 -0.87
CA ILE A 79 -1.62 19.38 0.09
C ILE A 79 -1.12 20.79 -0.22
N ALA A 80 0.17 20.97 -0.50
CA ALA A 80 0.74 22.29 -0.74
C ALA A 80 0.27 22.89 -2.08
N ASP A 81 0.33 22.11 -3.16
CA ASP A 81 0.01 22.56 -4.52
C ASP A 81 -1.42 22.20 -4.94
N GLY A 82 -2.15 21.46 -4.11
CA GLY A 82 -3.52 21.03 -4.37
C GLY A 82 -3.66 19.96 -5.44
N LYS A 83 -2.56 19.38 -5.95
CA LYS A 83 -2.58 18.39 -7.04
C LYS A 83 -1.52 17.30 -6.86
N ALA A 84 -1.86 16.09 -7.23
CA ALA A 84 -0.90 14.99 -7.32
C ALA A 84 -1.36 13.94 -8.32
N GLU A 85 -0.44 13.12 -8.78
CA GLU A 85 -0.74 11.98 -9.64
C GLU A 85 0.08 10.78 -9.18
N GLY A 86 -0.44 9.58 -9.43
CA GLY A 86 0.30 8.37 -9.17
C GLY A 86 -0.29 7.16 -9.84
N TYR A 87 0.34 6.03 -9.53
CA TYR A 87 0.01 4.72 -10.02
C TYR A 87 -0.19 3.80 -8.82
N PRO A 88 -1.25 2.99 -8.79
CA PRO A 88 -1.54 2.14 -7.66
C PRO A 88 -0.57 0.96 -7.66
N TRP A 89 -0.27 0.46 -6.48
CA TRP A 89 0.28 -0.88 -6.35
C TRP A 89 -0.90 -1.85 -6.30
N VAL A 90 -1.01 -2.74 -7.28
CA VAL A 90 -2.08 -3.74 -7.36
C VAL A 90 -1.45 -5.09 -7.67
N GLY A 91 -1.43 -5.99 -6.68
CA GLY A 91 -0.88 -7.35 -6.83
C GLY A 91 -1.78 -8.31 -7.62
N LYS A 92 -2.94 -7.85 -8.12
CA LYS A 92 -3.95 -8.69 -8.78
C LYS A 92 -3.70 -8.92 -10.27
N SER A 93 -3.05 -7.97 -10.97
CA SER A 93 -2.56 -8.20 -12.32
C SER A 93 -1.38 -7.27 -12.63
N ILE A 94 -0.57 -7.64 -13.62
CA ILE A 94 0.60 -6.89 -14.05
C ILE A 94 0.18 -5.51 -14.59
N GLU A 95 -0.92 -5.44 -15.33
CA GLU A 95 -1.35 -4.25 -16.07
C GLU A 95 -1.91 -3.16 -15.17
N HIS A 96 -2.51 -3.54 -14.03
CA HIS A 96 -3.15 -2.59 -13.12
C HIS A 96 -2.18 -1.55 -12.55
N GLN A 97 -0.88 -1.86 -12.48
CA GLN A 97 0.13 -0.90 -12.04
C GLN A 97 0.30 0.30 -12.99
N PHE A 98 -0.22 0.22 -14.22
CA PHE A 98 -0.14 1.30 -15.21
C PHE A 98 -1.37 2.21 -15.21
N ALA A 99 -2.39 1.90 -14.40
CA ALA A 99 -3.58 2.72 -14.27
C ALA A 99 -3.27 4.02 -13.51
N LYS A 100 -3.18 5.15 -14.21
CA LYS A 100 -2.93 6.45 -13.59
C LYS A 100 -4.15 6.93 -12.81
N PHE A 101 -3.94 7.48 -11.62
CA PHE A 101 -4.95 8.26 -10.91
C PHE A 101 -4.44 9.66 -10.59
N SER A 102 -5.36 10.61 -10.48
CA SER A 102 -5.10 12.00 -10.13
C SER A 102 -5.76 12.35 -8.79
N TYR A 103 -5.19 13.36 -8.15
CA TYR A 103 -5.75 14.05 -7.00
C TYR A 103 -5.88 15.54 -7.34
N PRO A 104 -7.02 16.18 -7.02
CA PRO A 104 -8.26 15.55 -6.55
C PRO A 104 -8.81 14.59 -7.61
N ALA A 105 -9.52 13.56 -7.15
CA ALA A 105 -10.24 12.69 -8.05
C ALA A 105 -11.43 13.47 -8.65
N PRO A 106 -11.87 13.19 -9.90
CA PRO A 106 -13.00 13.89 -10.50
C PRO A 106 -14.24 13.85 -9.60
N GLY A 107 -14.79 15.01 -9.26
CA GLY A 107 -15.95 15.14 -8.38
C GLY A 107 -15.65 15.10 -6.87
N HIS A 108 -14.39 14.97 -6.46
CA HIS A 108 -13.99 14.95 -5.05
C HIS A 108 -13.40 16.29 -4.59
N ALA A 109 -13.58 16.58 -3.30
CA ALA A 109 -12.99 17.75 -2.65
C ALA A 109 -11.50 17.51 -2.31
N PRO A 110 -10.66 18.56 -2.34
CA PRO A 110 -9.34 18.52 -1.75
C PRO A 110 -9.38 18.26 -0.23
N VAL A 111 -8.32 17.64 0.29
CA VAL A 111 -8.05 17.44 1.71
C VAL A 111 -8.01 18.77 2.45
N ARG A 112 -8.76 18.86 3.54
CA ARG A 112 -8.72 19.95 4.52
C ARG A 112 -8.24 19.51 5.91
N MET A 113 -8.35 18.22 6.20
CA MET A 113 -7.96 17.63 7.48
C MET A 113 -7.06 16.41 7.25
N MET A 114 -5.99 16.28 8.06
CA MET A 114 -5.12 15.10 8.05
C MET A 114 -5.17 14.35 9.37
N TYR A 115 -5.98 13.30 9.46
CA TYR A 115 -5.88 12.36 10.57
C TYR A 115 -4.67 11.44 10.41
N LYS A 116 -3.62 11.66 11.19
CA LYS A 116 -2.35 10.93 11.05
C LYS A 116 -2.21 9.81 12.09
N TYR A 117 -1.94 8.60 11.61
CA TYR A 117 -1.57 7.46 12.45
C TYR A 117 -0.03 7.29 12.50
N GLY A 118 0.57 7.64 13.64
CA GLY A 118 2.04 7.58 13.85
C GLY A 118 2.81 8.79 13.28
N GLY A 119 4.14 8.78 13.39
CA GLY A 119 4.99 9.98 13.22
C GLY A 119 6.19 9.90 12.27
N SER A 120 6.53 8.74 11.72
CA SER A 120 7.86 8.44 11.16
C SER A 120 8.20 9.03 9.78
N ILE A 121 7.31 9.84 9.19
CA ILE A 121 7.46 10.34 7.81
C ILE A 121 8.72 11.19 7.58
N LEU A 122 9.20 11.91 8.59
CA LEU A 122 10.36 12.80 8.45
C LEU A 122 11.70 12.04 8.32
N SER A 123 11.75 10.77 8.76
CA SER A 123 12.94 9.93 8.70
C SER A 123 12.84 8.80 7.67
N THR A 124 11.63 8.48 7.19
CA THR A 124 11.40 7.32 6.31
C THR A 124 11.01 7.69 4.88
N MET A 125 10.63 8.94 4.62
CA MET A 125 10.28 9.41 3.28
C MET A 125 11.45 10.13 2.62
N ASN A 126 11.30 10.46 1.33
CA ASN A 126 12.31 11.18 0.55
C ASN A 126 12.16 12.71 0.67
N ASN A 127 13.29 13.43 0.67
CA ASN A 127 13.36 14.89 0.66
C ASN A 127 12.44 15.54 1.71
N THR A 128 12.62 15.16 2.98
CA THR A 128 11.58 15.32 4.01
C THR A 128 11.28 16.74 4.44
N ASN A 129 12.11 17.72 4.08
CA ASN A 129 11.81 19.15 4.25
C ASN A 129 10.50 19.57 3.58
N ARG A 130 10.09 18.90 2.49
CA ARG A 130 8.80 19.16 1.85
C ARG A 130 7.60 18.77 2.73
N TRP A 131 7.74 17.77 3.60
CA TRP A 131 6.71 17.37 4.54
C TRP A 131 6.56 18.38 5.69
N VAL A 132 7.65 19.05 6.09
CA VAL A 132 7.58 20.16 7.05
C VAL A 132 6.78 21.32 6.45
N ARG A 133 7.07 21.69 5.20
CA ARG A 133 6.33 22.75 4.48
C ARG A 133 4.85 22.43 4.31
N MET A 134 4.52 21.15 4.07
CA MET A 134 3.14 20.68 3.97
C MET A 134 2.33 20.98 5.24
N TYR A 135 2.90 20.75 6.44
CA TYR A 135 2.22 21.06 7.70
C TYR A 135 1.98 22.55 7.93
N GLN A 136 2.74 23.42 7.25
CA GLN A 136 2.60 24.87 7.31
C GLN A 136 1.63 25.40 6.24
N SER A 137 1.09 24.53 5.39
CA SER A 137 0.20 24.93 4.31
C SER A 137 -1.14 25.43 4.86
N PRO A 138 -1.66 26.57 4.37
CA PRO A 138 -2.99 27.05 4.75
C PRO A 138 -4.13 26.15 4.25
N ASN A 139 -3.84 25.19 3.35
CA ASN A 139 -4.82 24.21 2.86
C ASN A 139 -5.18 23.17 3.91
N LEU A 140 -4.37 23.04 4.97
CA LEU A 140 -4.58 22.10 6.06
C LEU A 140 -5.18 22.84 7.26
N GLU A 141 -6.49 22.70 7.41
CA GLU A 141 -7.28 23.38 8.45
C GLU A 141 -7.15 22.66 9.80
N PHE A 142 -6.89 21.36 9.78
CA PHE A 142 -6.72 20.54 10.98
C PHE A 142 -5.81 19.32 10.76
N VAL A 143 -5.08 18.89 11.80
CA VAL A 143 -4.20 17.71 11.82
C VAL A 143 -4.48 16.90 13.07
#